data_AF-A0A2U1NYR1-F1
#
_entry.id   AF-A0A2U1NYR1-F1
#
_cell.length_a   1.000
_cell.length_b   1.000
_cell.length_c   1.000
_cell.angle_alpha   90.00
_cell.angle_beta   90.00
_cell.angle_gamma   90.00
#
_symmetry.space_group_name_H-M   'P 1'
#
loop_
_entity.id
_entity.type
_entity.pdbx_description
1 polymer ?
#
loop_
_entity_poly.entity_id
_entity_poly.type
_entity_poly.pdbx_seq_one_letter_code
_entity_poly.pdbx_strand_id
1 'polypeptide(L)'
;MVFSEKQEELVKQSWELMKEDIADLSIYFFTQTLEIAPRAKALFSFLKDADEIPKNNPKLKAHAIKVFKMTCEAAIQLREKGEVVVSGSTLKYLGSVHVKKGVSAPHFEVVKEALLRTVEKGAGEKWCEEMKGAWSEAYDQLSAAIQAEMAKEAAEAQAAETQAAETQP
;
A
#
# COMPACT_ATOMS: atom_id res chain seq x y z
N MET A 1 2.07 -17.17 -13.07
CA MET A 1 2.43 -18.28 -12.14
C MET A 1 1.43 -18.23 -11.00
N VAL A 2 1.19 -19.35 -10.32
CA VAL A 2 0.27 -19.39 -9.16
C VAL A 2 1.10 -19.13 -7.90
N PHE A 3 0.59 -18.29 -7.00
CA PHE A 3 1.23 -17.97 -5.73
C PHE A 3 1.37 -19.23 -4.86
N SER A 4 2.60 -19.57 -4.48
CA SER A 4 2.93 -20.84 -3.84
C SER A 4 2.75 -20.83 -2.31
N GLU A 5 2.70 -22.02 -1.71
CA GLU A 5 2.63 -22.20 -0.25
C GLU A 5 3.84 -21.60 0.45
N LYS A 6 5.01 -21.81 -0.15
CA LYS A 6 6.28 -21.28 0.34
C LYS A 6 6.27 -19.74 0.32
N GLN A 7 5.73 -19.13 -0.74
CA GLN A 7 5.59 -17.67 -0.81
C GLN A 7 4.63 -17.14 0.27
N GLU A 8 3.48 -17.79 0.48
CA GLU A 8 2.54 -17.43 1.55
C GLU A 8 3.20 -17.53 2.93
N GLU A 9 3.91 -18.62 3.18
CA GLU A 9 4.60 -18.86 4.43
C GLU A 9 5.69 -17.81 4.69
N LEU A 10 6.51 -17.48 3.69
CA LEU A 10 7.54 -16.43 3.82
C LEU A 10 6.93 -15.08 4.19
N VAL A 11 5.80 -14.70 3.56
CA VAL A 11 5.09 -13.46 3.88
C VAL A 11 4.54 -13.49 5.30
N LYS A 12 3.91 -14.58 5.72
CA LYS A 12 3.36 -14.73 7.08
C LYS A 12 4.45 -14.69 8.14
N GLN A 13 5.53 -15.46 7.95
CA GLN A 13 6.65 -15.51 8.89
C GLN A 13 7.32 -14.15 9.06
N SER A 14 7.63 -13.46 7.95
CA SER A 14 8.22 -12.12 8.01
C SER A 14 7.26 -11.08 8.59
N TRP A 15 5.97 -11.18 8.31
CA TRP A 15 4.97 -10.32 8.94
C TRP A 15 4.92 -10.50 10.45
N GLU A 16 5.01 -11.73 10.98
CA GLU A 16 5.06 -11.96 12.43
C GLU A 16 6.30 -11.32 13.06
N LEU A 17 7.47 -11.41 12.42
CA LEU A 17 8.70 -10.76 12.90
C LEU A 17 8.55 -9.23 12.92
N MET A 18 7.99 -8.66 11.86
CA MET A 18 7.77 -7.21 11.76
C MET A 18 6.85 -6.66 12.86
N LYS A 19 5.97 -7.49 13.45
CA LYS A 19 5.07 -7.03 14.52
C LYS A 19 5.81 -6.68 15.80
N GLU A 20 6.95 -7.29 16.07
CA GLU A 20 7.76 -7.04 17.27
C GLU A 20 8.25 -5.58 17.31
N ASP A 21 8.72 -5.06 16.17
CA ASP A 21 9.27 -3.71 16.03
C ASP A 21 8.39 -2.78 15.17
N ILE A 22 7.08 -3.03 15.14
CA ILE A 22 6.15 -2.39 14.20
C ILE A 22 6.14 -0.85 14.27
N ALA A 23 6.42 -0.28 15.45
CA ALA A 23 6.49 1.17 15.63
C ALA A 23 7.69 1.77 14.87
N ASP A 24 8.88 1.17 15.04
CA ASP A 24 10.11 1.62 14.42
C ASP A 24 10.11 1.33 12.91
N LEU A 25 9.56 0.18 12.50
CA LEU A 25 9.37 -0.16 11.09
C LEU A 25 8.38 0.79 10.40
N SER A 26 7.37 1.30 11.11
CA SER A 26 6.47 2.32 10.55
C SER A 26 7.20 3.62 10.27
N ILE A 27 8.07 4.07 11.19
CA ILE A 27 8.90 5.27 10.99
C ILE A 27 9.87 5.04 9.83
N TYR A 28 10.53 3.88 9.81
CA TYR A 28 11.47 3.51 8.75
C TYR A 28 10.79 3.49 7.38
N PHE A 29 9.61 2.90 7.26
CA PHE A 29 8.84 2.85 6.01
C PHE A 29 8.57 4.23 5.42
N PHE A 30 8.11 5.18 6.25
CA PHE A 30 7.89 6.56 5.77
C PHE A 30 9.20 7.31 5.52
N THR A 31 10.26 7.01 6.28
CA THR A 31 11.60 7.54 6.01
C THR A 31 12.06 7.11 4.61
N GLN A 32 11.97 5.81 4.29
CA GLN A 32 12.32 5.28 2.97
C GLN A 32 11.43 5.87 1.86
N THR A 33 10.12 5.99 2.10
CA THR A 33 9.19 6.63 1.14
C THR A 33 9.62 8.05 0.79
N LEU A 34 10.00 8.86 1.80
CA LEU A 34 10.42 10.24 1.57
C LEU A 34 11.85 10.37 1.05
N GLU A 35 12.73 9.41 1.34
CA GLU A 35 14.06 9.34 0.71
C GLU A 35 13.95 9.08 -0.80
N ILE A 36 13.06 8.17 -1.21
CA ILE A 36 12.82 7.86 -2.63
C ILE A 36 12.08 9.01 -3.33
N ALA A 37 11.03 9.55 -2.69
CA ALA A 37 10.22 10.61 -3.27
C ALA A 37 9.84 11.67 -2.22
N PRO A 38 10.68 12.69 -1.99
CA PRO A 38 10.43 13.74 -1.00
C PRO A 38 9.11 14.49 -1.23
N ARG A 39 8.70 14.63 -2.50
CA ARG A 39 7.45 15.29 -2.89
C ARG A 39 6.19 14.55 -2.44
N ALA A 40 6.28 13.24 -2.18
CA ALA A 40 5.16 12.44 -1.69
C ALA A 40 4.70 12.88 -0.28
N LYS A 41 5.55 13.60 0.47
CA LYS A 41 5.22 14.16 1.79
C LYS A 41 3.91 14.96 1.79
N ALA A 42 3.64 15.70 0.72
CA ALA A 42 2.42 16.52 0.58
C ALA A 42 1.12 15.69 0.52
N LEU A 43 1.20 14.42 0.10
CA LEU A 43 0.05 13.51 0.00
C LEU A 43 -0.41 13.02 1.38
N PHE A 44 0.53 12.95 2.33
CA PHE A 44 0.28 12.49 3.68
C PHE A 44 -0.04 13.67 4.60
N SER A 45 -1.33 13.86 4.93
CA SER A 45 -1.77 14.96 5.79
C SER A 45 -1.15 14.96 7.19
N PHE A 46 -0.59 13.82 7.62
CA PHE A 46 0.11 13.68 8.90
C PHE A 46 1.63 13.93 8.81
N LEU A 47 2.17 14.19 7.61
CA LEU A 47 3.57 14.54 7.35
C LEU A 47 3.75 15.92 6.71
N LYS A 48 2.74 16.46 6.03
CA LYS A 48 2.86 17.66 5.19
C LYS A 48 3.53 18.87 5.88
N ASP A 49 3.26 19.08 7.18
CA ASP A 49 3.74 20.24 7.95
C ASP A 49 4.86 19.89 8.94
N ALA A 50 5.33 18.64 8.97
CA ALA A 50 6.34 18.19 9.92
C ALA A 50 7.73 18.31 9.31
N ASP A 51 8.71 18.92 10.00
CA ASP A 51 10.08 19.03 9.48
C ASP A 51 10.75 17.65 9.36
N GLU A 52 10.48 16.75 10.31
CA GLU A 52 10.98 15.38 10.38
C GLU A 52 9.82 14.37 10.45
N ILE A 53 10.11 13.07 10.27
CA ILE A 53 9.12 12.00 10.46
C ILE A 53 8.68 11.96 11.93
N PRO A 54 7.40 12.22 12.24
CA PRO A 54 6.93 12.25 13.62
C PRO A 54 6.97 10.85 14.26
N LYS A 55 7.88 10.65 15.23
CA LYS A 55 8.12 9.35 15.87
C LYS A 55 6.89 8.80 16.63
N ASN A 56 6.10 9.68 17.23
CA ASN A 56 4.93 9.31 18.05
C ASN A 56 3.59 9.68 17.38
N ASN A 57 3.46 9.48 16.07
CA ASN A 57 2.23 9.80 15.36
C ASN A 57 1.36 8.54 15.10
N PRO A 58 0.19 8.43 15.76
CA PRO A 58 -0.67 7.25 15.63
C PRO A 58 -1.25 7.08 14.21
N LYS A 59 -1.44 8.18 13.45
CA LYS A 59 -1.95 8.11 12.08
C LYS A 59 -0.90 7.53 11.13
N LEU A 60 0.37 7.90 11.33
CA LEU A 60 1.50 7.36 10.59
C LEU A 60 1.61 5.85 10.82
N LYS A 61 1.68 5.43 12.09
CA LYS A 61 1.72 4.02 12.46
C LYS A 61 0.52 3.24 11.92
N ALA A 62 -0.69 3.78 12.05
CA ALA A 62 -1.89 3.12 11.55
C ALA A 62 -1.89 2.95 10.03
N HIS A 63 -1.35 3.92 9.27
CA HIS A 63 -1.25 3.81 7.81
C HIS A 63 -0.24 2.72 7.41
N ALA A 64 0.96 2.72 7.99
CA ALA A 64 1.98 1.70 7.73
C ALA A 64 1.45 0.29 8.03
N ILE A 65 0.82 0.09 9.19
CA ILE A 65 0.22 -1.20 9.57
C ILE A 65 -0.84 -1.64 8.55
N LYS A 66 -1.68 -0.72 8.04
CA LYS A 66 -2.67 -1.06 7.01
C LYS A 66 -2.00 -1.58 5.74
N VAL A 67 -0.94 -0.92 5.27
CA VAL A 67 -0.20 -1.37 4.06
C VAL A 67 0.39 -2.76 4.29
N PHE A 68 1.10 -2.98 5.39
CA PHE A 68 1.73 -4.27 5.69
C PHE A 68 0.70 -5.39 5.83
N LYS A 69 -0.34 -5.14 6.63
CA LYS A 69 -1.39 -6.12 6.90
C LYS A 69 -2.16 -6.48 5.64
N MET A 70 -2.61 -5.49 4.86
CA MET A 70 -3.37 -5.76 3.64
C MET A 70 -2.53 -6.48 2.59
N THR A 71 -1.22 -6.21 2.52
CA THR A 71 -0.33 -6.95 1.62
C THR A 71 -0.14 -8.40 2.08
N CYS A 72 -0.01 -8.64 3.39
CA CYS A 72 0.00 -10.00 3.94
C CYS A 72 -1.32 -10.74 3.67
N GLU A 73 -2.46 -10.07 3.83
CA GLU A 73 -3.78 -10.64 3.50
C GLU A 73 -3.93 -10.92 2.00
N ALA A 74 -3.36 -10.08 1.14
CA ALA A 74 -3.33 -10.31 -0.30
C ALA A 74 -2.54 -11.58 -0.67
N ALA A 75 -1.38 -11.82 -0.03
CA ALA A 75 -0.61 -13.05 -0.21
C ALA A 75 -1.43 -14.31 0.14
N ILE A 76 -2.15 -14.27 1.27
CA ILE A 76 -3.02 -15.37 1.70
C ILE A 76 -4.13 -15.62 0.67
N GLN A 77 -4.80 -14.56 0.20
CA GLN A 77 -5.87 -14.69 -0.78
C GLN A 77 -5.37 -15.18 -2.14
N LEU A 78 -4.20 -14.72 -2.60
CA LEU A 78 -3.57 -15.22 -3.82
C LEU A 78 -3.32 -16.72 -3.75
N ARG A 79 -2.92 -17.24 -2.58
CA ARG A 79 -2.73 -18.68 -2.39
C ARG A 79 -4.07 -19.42 -2.32
N GLU A 80 -5.02 -18.95 -1.51
CA GLU A 80 -6.29 -19.64 -1.26
C GLU A 80 -7.25 -19.60 -2.45
N LYS A 81 -7.26 -18.48 -3.19
CA LYS A 81 -8.27 -18.15 -4.20
C LYS A 81 -7.69 -17.90 -5.59
N GLY A 82 -6.38 -17.70 -5.70
CA GLY A 82 -5.72 -17.34 -6.96
C GLY A 82 -5.83 -15.86 -7.32
N GLU A 83 -6.50 -15.05 -6.52
CA GLU A 83 -6.74 -13.62 -6.76
C GLU A 83 -6.85 -12.83 -5.45
N VAL A 84 -6.63 -11.52 -5.51
CA VAL A 84 -6.84 -10.61 -4.38
C VAL A 84 -8.28 -10.11 -4.40
N VAL A 85 -9.05 -10.51 -3.39
CA VAL A 85 -10.46 -10.14 -3.20
C VAL A 85 -10.58 -9.19 -2.01
N VAL A 86 -10.45 -7.89 -2.27
CA VAL A 86 -10.81 -6.85 -1.30
C VAL A 86 -12.33 -6.63 -1.38
N SER A 87 -13.02 -6.57 -0.23
CA SER A 87 -14.47 -6.34 -0.23
C SER A 87 -14.83 -5.06 -1.00
N GLY A 88 -15.88 -5.10 -1.81
CA GLY A 88 -16.21 -3.99 -2.72
C GLY A 88 -16.38 -2.64 -2.01
N SER A 89 -16.94 -2.62 -0.80
CA SER A 89 -17.05 -1.38 0.01
C SER A 89 -15.69 -0.85 0.48
N THR A 90 -14.77 -1.73 0.87
CA THR A 90 -13.41 -1.36 1.28
C THR A 90 -12.61 -0.88 0.08
N LEU A 91 -12.69 -1.59 -1.05
CA LEU A 91 -11.97 -1.24 -2.26
C LEU A 91 -12.42 0.13 -2.80
N LYS A 92 -13.75 0.36 -2.85
CA LYS A 92 -14.32 1.66 -3.22
C LYS A 92 -13.84 2.79 -2.31
N TYR A 93 -13.84 2.57 -0.99
CA TYR A 93 -13.31 3.54 -0.04
C TYR A 93 -11.83 3.84 -0.29
N LEU A 94 -11.01 2.80 -0.50
CA LEU A 94 -9.58 2.96 -0.79
C LEU A 94 -9.38 3.74 -2.10
N GLY A 95 -10.04 3.35 -3.19
CA GLY A 95 -9.96 4.06 -4.47
C GLY A 95 -10.32 5.54 -4.33
N SER A 96 -11.47 5.84 -3.72
CA SER A 96 -11.93 7.22 -3.50
C SER A 96 -10.93 8.05 -2.67
N VAL A 97 -10.36 7.48 -1.60
CA VAL A 97 -9.36 8.19 -0.77
C VAL A 97 -8.10 8.46 -1.57
N HIS A 98 -7.59 7.50 -2.35
CA HIS A 98 -6.37 7.67 -3.14
C HIS A 98 -6.55 8.70 -4.26
N VAL A 99 -7.69 8.69 -4.96
CA VAL A 99 -8.06 9.72 -5.95
C VAL A 99 -8.10 11.11 -5.29
N LYS A 100 -8.84 11.27 -4.18
CA LYS A 100 -8.96 12.55 -3.46
C LYS A 100 -7.63 13.09 -2.95
N LYS A 101 -6.66 12.21 -2.70
CA LYS A 101 -5.32 12.58 -2.23
C LYS A 101 -4.35 12.87 -3.38
N GLY A 102 -4.75 12.71 -4.63
CA GLY A 102 -3.87 12.91 -5.79
C GLY A 102 -2.82 11.83 -5.92
N VAL A 103 -3.09 10.63 -5.41
CA VAL A 103 -2.19 9.48 -5.61
C VAL A 103 -2.25 9.05 -7.07
N SER A 104 -1.11 8.63 -7.61
CA SER A 104 -0.94 8.24 -9.03
C SER A 104 -0.11 6.96 -9.08
N ALA A 105 -0.08 6.29 -10.23
CA ALA A 105 0.64 5.02 -10.40
C ALA A 105 2.11 5.08 -9.93
N PRO A 106 2.91 6.12 -10.25
CA PRO A 106 4.29 6.24 -9.74
C PRO A 106 4.40 6.24 -8.20
N HIS A 107 3.38 6.72 -7.48
CA HIS A 107 3.40 6.69 -6.02
C HIS A 107 3.28 5.27 -5.46
N PHE A 108 2.59 4.35 -6.15
CA PHE A 108 2.53 2.94 -5.74
C PHE A 108 3.90 2.26 -5.87
N GLU A 109 4.66 2.56 -6.93
CA GLU A 109 6.02 2.03 -7.10
C GLU A 109 6.98 2.50 -5.99
N VAL A 110 6.87 3.77 -5.59
CA VAL A 110 7.63 4.32 -4.44
C VAL A 110 7.27 3.56 -3.15
N VAL A 111 5.97 3.35 -2.92
CA VAL A 111 5.48 2.64 -1.73
C VAL A 111 5.92 1.18 -1.74
N LYS A 112 5.93 0.52 -2.90
CA LYS A 112 6.44 -0.84 -3.09
C LYS A 112 7.91 -0.94 -2.69
N GLU A 113 8.75 -0.07 -3.23
CA GLU A 113 10.18 -0.06 -2.91
C GLU A 113 10.42 0.18 -1.41
N ALA A 114 9.72 1.16 -0.82
CA ALA A 114 9.80 1.44 0.62
C ALA A 114 9.31 0.26 1.48
N LEU A 115 8.25 -0.43 1.04
CA LEU A 115 7.74 -1.63 1.69
C LEU A 115 8.80 -2.73 1.69
N LEU A 116 9.38 -3.06 0.53
CA LEU A 116 10.36 -4.14 0.42
C LEU A 116 11.58 -3.89 1.29
N ARG A 117 12.12 -2.66 1.33
CA ARG A 117 13.20 -2.28 2.25
C ARG A 117 12.81 -2.43 3.72
N THR A 118 11.55 -2.17 4.05
CA THR A 118 11.04 -2.29 5.42
C THR A 118 10.89 -3.75 5.83
N VAL A 119 10.42 -4.62 4.92
CA VAL A 119 10.35 -6.06 5.16
C VAL A 119 11.75 -6.63 5.32
N GLU A 120 12.71 -6.25 4.46
CA GLU A 120 14.12 -6.64 4.59
C GLU A 120 14.68 -6.30 5.98
N LYS A 121 14.44 -5.06 6.43
CA LYS A 121 14.85 -4.63 7.77
C LYS A 121 14.17 -5.42 8.88
N GLY A 122 12.86 -5.68 8.77
CA GLY A 122 12.09 -6.40 9.79
C GLY A 122 12.35 -7.91 9.82
N ALA A 123 12.71 -8.52 8.69
CA ALA A 123 13.05 -9.92 8.59
C ALA A 123 14.50 -10.20 9.05
N GLY A 124 15.38 -9.20 8.97
CA GLY A 124 16.76 -9.30 9.42
C GLY A 124 17.50 -10.46 8.74
N GLU A 125 18.10 -11.34 9.53
CA GLU A 125 18.86 -12.50 9.02
C GLU A 125 18.00 -13.52 8.26
N LYS A 126 16.67 -13.48 8.41
CA LYS A 126 15.74 -14.37 7.70
C LYS A 126 15.33 -13.84 6.32
N TRP A 127 15.81 -12.66 5.93
CA TRP A 127 15.54 -12.09 4.61
C TRP A 127 16.11 -12.97 3.49
N CYS A 128 15.37 -13.09 2.38
CA CYS A 128 15.83 -13.76 1.18
C CYS A 128 15.13 -13.22 -0.08
N GLU A 129 15.72 -13.46 -1.26
CA GLU A 129 15.16 -12.99 -2.54
C GLU A 129 13.77 -13.59 -2.85
N GLU A 130 13.48 -14.81 -2.38
CA GLU A 130 12.15 -15.40 -2.51
C GLU A 130 11.10 -14.63 -1.68
N MET A 131 11.47 -14.17 -0.48
CA MET A 131 10.61 -13.36 0.38
C MET A 131 10.34 -12.00 -0.27
N LYS A 132 11.36 -11.37 -0.85
CA LYS A 132 11.22 -10.16 -1.66
C LYS A 132 10.23 -10.36 -2.80
N GLY A 133 10.38 -11.45 -3.55
CA GLY A 133 9.48 -11.80 -4.65
C GLY A 133 8.03 -12.00 -4.17
N ALA A 134 7.84 -12.72 -3.06
CA ALA A 134 6.52 -12.97 -2.48
C ALA A 134 5.80 -11.69 -2.05
N TRP A 135 6.50 -10.80 -1.32
CA TRP A 135 5.94 -9.50 -0.91
C TRP A 135 5.68 -8.58 -2.11
N SER A 136 6.58 -8.57 -3.09
CA SER A 136 6.41 -7.79 -4.32
C SER A 136 5.16 -8.21 -5.07
N GLU A 137 4.99 -9.51 -5.33
CA GLU A 137 3.84 -10.04 -6.06
C GLU A 137 2.52 -9.79 -5.33
N ALA A 138 2.49 -9.99 -4.01
CA ALA A 138 1.31 -9.71 -3.19
C ALA A 138 0.94 -8.21 -3.21
N TYR A 139 1.94 -7.33 -3.12
CA TYR A 139 1.73 -5.88 -3.21
C TYR A 139 1.23 -5.48 -4.59
N ASP A 140 1.82 -6.01 -5.66
CA ASP A 140 1.46 -5.69 -7.04
C ASP A 140 -0.02 -5.98 -7.31
N GLN A 141 -0.50 -7.15 -6.88
CA GLN A 141 -1.89 -7.55 -7.05
C GLN A 141 -2.85 -6.67 -6.23
N LEU A 142 -2.50 -6.34 -4.98
CA LEU A 142 -3.27 -5.41 -4.16
C LEU A 142 -3.32 -4.00 -4.78
N SER A 143 -2.16 -3.49 -5.23
CA SER A 143 -2.05 -2.16 -5.84
C SER A 143 -2.83 -2.07 -7.15
N ALA A 144 -2.83 -3.14 -7.96
CA ALA A 144 -3.59 -3.22 -9.19
C ALA A 144 -5.10 -3.14 -8.93
N ALA A 145 -5.59 -3.86 -7.91
CA ALA A 145 -7.01 -3.80 -7.50
C ALA A 145 -7.41 -2.37 -7.08
N ILE A 146 -6.57 -1.70 -6.29
CA ILE A 146 -6.84 -0.32 -5.85
C ILE A 146 -6.80 0.65 -7.04
N GLN A 147 -5.79 0.54 -7.90
CA GLN A 147 -5.65 1.40 -9.08
C GLN A 147 -6.81 1.23 -10.07
N ALA A 148 -7.32 0.01 -10.26
CA ALA A 148 -8.50 -0.24 -11.07
C ALA A 148 -9.74 0.49 -10.52
N GLU A 149 -9.95 0.45 -9.20
CA GLU A 149 -11.05 1.18 -8.57
C GLU A 149 -10.83 2.70 -8.62
N MET A 150 -9.60 3.19 -8.49
CA MET A 150 -9.28 4.62 -8.69
C MET A 150 -9.64 5.08 -10.11
N ALA A 151 -9.32 4.29 -11.13
CA ALA A 151 -9.65 4.60 -12.52
C ALA A 151 -11.17 4.65 -12.74
N LYS A 152 -11.90 3.70 -12.15
CA LYS A 152 -13.37 3.66 -12.20
C LYS A 152 -13.99 4.90 -11.55
N GLU A 153 -13.57 5.25 -10.33
CA GLU A 153 -14.05 6.44 -9.61
C GLU A 153 -13.76 7.73 -10.39
N ALA A 154 -12.57 7.84 -11.01
CA ALA A 154 -12.22 9.00 -11.84
C ALA A 154 -13.12 9.11 -13.10
N ALA A 155 -13.43 7.98 -13.74
CA ALA A 155 -14.31 7.94 -14.90
C ALA A 155 -15.78 8.30 -14.53
N GLU A 156 -16.28 7.80 -13.40
CA GLU A 156 -17.62 8.14 -12.90
C GLU A 156 -17.75 9.63 -12.58
N ALA A 157 -16.72 10.23 -11.97
CA ALA A 157 -16.70 11.67 -11.69
C ALA A 157 -16.73 12.52 -12.97
N GLN A 158 -15.93 12.16 -13.99
CA GLN A 158 -15.92 12.86 -15.29
C GLN A 158 -17.26 12.75 -16.02
N ALA A 159 -17.91 11.59 -15.97
CA ALA A 159 -19.22 11.38 -16.59
C ALA A 159 -20.30 12.26 -15.91
N ALA A 160 -20.27 12.38 -14.58
CA ALA A 160 -21.20 13.22 -13.83
C ALA A 160 -21.00 14.72 -14.12
N GLU A 161 -19.76 15.19 -14.24
CA GLU A 161 -19.44 16.57 -14.60
C GLU A 161 -19.88 16.92 -16.03
N THR A 162 -19.70 15.99 -16.98
CA THR A 162 -20.14 16.16 -18.37
C THR A 162 -21.66 16.30 -18.46
N GLN A 163 -22.40 15.43 -17.77
CA GLN A 163 -23.86 15.49 -17.73
C GLN A 163 -24.40 16.76 -17.05
N ALA A 164 -23.70 17.26 -16.02
CA ALA A 164 -24.05 18.51 -15.35
C ALA A 164 -23.81 19.75 -16.24
N ALA A 165 -22.76 19.73 -17.06
CA ALA A 165 -22.47 20.81 -18.02
C ALA A 165 -23.47 20.86 -19.18
N GLU A 166 -23.97 19.71 -19.64
CA GLU A 166 -24.97 19.62 -20.71
C GLU A 166 -26.40 20.00 -20.28
N THR A 167 -26.67 20.05 -18.96
CA THR A 167 -27.98 20.41 -18.40
C THR A 167 -28.08 21.86 -17.91
N GLN A 168 -27.02 22.65 -18.03
CA GLN A 168 -27.07 24.10 -17.78
C GLN A 168 -27.49 24.85 -19.07
N PRO A 169 -28.58 25.66 -19.03
CA PRO A 169 -29.10 26.39 -20.20
C PRO A 169 -28.23 27.58 -20.63
#